data_AF-A0A1H4WKK8-F1
#
_entry.id   AF-A0A1H4WKK8-F1
#
_cell.length_a   1.000
_cell.length_b   1.000
_cell.length_c   1.000
_cell.angle_alpha   90.00
_cell.angle_beta   90.00
_cell.angle_gamma   90.00
#
_symmetry.space_group_name_H-M   'P 1'
#
loop_
_entity.id
_entity.type
_entity.pdbx_description
1 polymer ?
#
loop_
_entity_poly.entity_id
_entity_poly.type
_entity_poly.pdbx_seq_one_letter_code
_entity_poly.pdbx_strand_id
1 'polypeptide(L)'
;MSEIKITDDTTTIPEGVKKPQDRKPRVNKDGTKTVTVHGQEYTIAADALDDFELLDDLDSLDEGEVQRLPRILRRLLGKESFKTALESVRDPETGRVSVEAGSELVQDLIKELAPNS
;
A
#
# COMPACT_ATOMS: atom_id res chain seq x y z
N MET A 1 25.06 -30.15 32.35
CA MET A 1 23.64 -30.34 32.01
C MET A 1 23.03 -28.96 31.89
N SER A 2 22.45 -28.48 30.79
CA SER A 2 22.22 -29.07 29.47
C SER A 2 22.05 -27.92 28.47
N GLU A 3 22.51 -28.16 27.26
CA GLU A 3 22.41 -27.35 26.06
C GLU A 3 20.93 -27.14 25.67
N ILE A 4 20.49 -25.88 25.45
CA ILE A 4 19.17 -25.59 24.89
C ILE A 4 19.34 -25.52 23.37
N LYS A 5 18.95 -26.60 22.70
CA LYS A 5 18.83 -26.68 21.24
C LYS A 5 17.59 -25.89 20.80
N ILE A 6 17.80 -24.89 19.94
CA ILE A 6 16.73 -24.23 19.20
C ILE A 6 16.43 -25.13 18.00
N THR A 7 15.35 -25.90 18.07
CA THR A 7 14.84 -26.63 16.91
C THR A 7 13.94 -25.72 16.10
N ASP A 8 14.26 -25.62 14.81
CA ASP A 8 13.52 -25.00 13.73
C ASP A 8 12.09 -25.57 13.68
N ASP A 9 11.12 -24.86 14.24
CA ASP A 9 9.70 -25.20 14.08
C ASP A 9 9.18 -24.46 12.85
N THR A 10 9.44 -25.05 11.67
CA THR A 10 8.88 -24.60 10.41
C THR A 10 7.37 -24.80 10.46
N THR A 11 6.64 -23.80 10.97
CA THR A 11 5.17 -23.76 10.96
C THR A 11 4.70 -23.80 9.51
N THR A 12 4.26 -24.97 9.07
CA THR A 12 3.66 -25.19 7.76
C THR A 12 2.23 -24.64 7.82
N ILE A 13 1.97 -23.54 7.11
CA ILE A 13 0.64 -22.96 7.03
C ILE A 13 -0.20 -23.84 6.09
N PRO A 14 -1.32 -24.44 6.53
CA PRO A 14 -2.15 -25.26 5.66
C PRO A 14 -2.84 -24.42 4.59
N GLU A 15 -2.91 -24.92 3.36
CA GLU A 15 -3.68 -24.31 2.26
C GLU A 15 -5.16 -24.28 2.63
N GLY A 16 -5.72 -23.07 2.77
CA GLY A 16 -7.12 -22.83 3.13
C GLY A 16 -7.34 -21.81 4.25
N VAL A 17 -6.28 -21.32 4.89
CA VAL A 17 -6.40 -20.26 5.92
C VAL A 17 -6.61 -18.91 5.23
N LYS A 18 -7.85 -18.40 5.25
CA LYS A 18 -8.12 -16.98 4.95
C LYS A 18 -7.29 -16.14 5.92
N LYS A 19 -6.38 -15.32 5.37
CA LYS A 19 -5.57 -14.35 6.12
C LYS A 19 -6.49 -13.58 7.07
N PRO A 20 -6.19 -13.50 8.38
CA PRO A 20 -7.04 -12.75 9.31
C PRO A 20 -7.19 -11.31 8.80
N GLN A 21 -8.42 -10.92 8.51
CA GLN A 21 -8.76 -9.61 7.95
C GLN A 21 -8.58 -8.49 9.00
N ASP A 22 -8.54 -8.83 10.29
CA ASP A 22 -8.40 -7.91 11.42
C ASP A 22 -6.94 -7.50 11.74
N ARG A 23 -6.06 -7.41 10.75
CA ARG A 23 -4.70 -6.89 10.99
C ARG A 23 -4.76 -5.37 11.00
N LYS A 24 -4.93 -4.77 12.19
CA LYS A 24 -4.60 -3.34 12.36
C LYS A 24 -3.15 -3.12 11.89
N PRO A 25 -2.91 -2.21 10.92
CA PRO A 25 -1.56 -1.87 10.51
C PRO A 25 -0.78 -1.40 11.74
N ARG A 26 0.36 -2.03 12.02
CA ARG A 26 1.22 -1.61 13.14
C ARG A 26 1.86 -0.27 12.74
N VAL A 27 1.59 0.76 13.52
CA VAL A 27 2.27 2.06 13.39
C VAL A 27 3.68 1.89 13.95
N ASN A 28 4.68 2.27 13.15
CA ASN A 28 6.08 2.29 13.53
C ASN A 28 6.33 3.39 14.58
N LYS A 29 7.45 3.30 15.30
CA LYS A 29 7.78 4.26 16.38
C LYS A 29 7.93 5.71 15.87
N ASP A 30 8.28 5.86 14.60
CA ASP A 30 8.44 7.12 13.88
C ASP A 30 7.14 7.68 13.29
N GLY A 31 5.98 7.06 13.58
CA GLY A 31 4.68 7.56 13.12
C GLY A 31 4.35 7.17 11.68
N THR A 32 5.06 6.21 11.09
CA THR A 32 4.74 5.66 9.76
C THR A 32 4.04 4.30 9.85
N LYS A 33 3.49 3.83 8.73
CA LYS A 33 2.94 2.49 8.52
C LYS A 33 3.62 1.89 7.29
N THR A 34 3.89 0.60 7.35
CA THR A 34 4.35 -0.18 6.19
C THR A 34 3.17 -0.90 5.57
N VAL A 35 2.93 -0.66 4.29
CA VAL A 35 1.89 -1.32 3.48
C VAL A 35 2.53 -2.05 2.31
N THR A 36 1.94 -3.16 1.90
CA THR A 36 2.42 -3.96 0.76
C THR A 36 1.37 -3.92 -0.34
N VAL A 37 1.70 -3.36 -1.50
CA VAL A 37 0.80 -3.25 -2.65
C VAL A 37 1.57 -3.71 -3.89
N HIS A 38 0.95 -4.54 -4.74
CA HIS A 38 1.60 -5.19 -5.90
C HIS A 38 2.99 -5.81 -5.61
N GLY A 39 3.16 -6.40 -4.42
CA GLY A 39 4.43 -7.04 -4.02
C GLY A 39 5.55 -6.06 -3.63
N GLN A 40 5.27 -4.76 -3.59
CA GLN A 40 6.20 -3.73 -3.15
C GLN A 40 5.78 -3.18 -1.78
N GLU A 41 6.75 -3.00 -0.89
CA GLU A 41 6.54 -2.36 0.40
C GLU A 41 6.73 -0.84 0.30
N TYR A 42 5.82 -0.11 0.93
CA TYR A 42 5.83 1.35 1.04
C TYR A 42 5.73 1.77 2.50
N THR A 43 6.55 2.74 2.90
CA THR A 43 6.49 3.38 4.21
C THR A 43 5.78 4.72 4.07
N ILE A 44 4.63 4.86 4.71
CA ILE A 44 3.70 5.98 4.55
C ILE A 44 3.38 6.58 5.92
N ALA A 45 3.11 7.87 6.01
CA ALA A 45 2.71 8.49 7.27
C ALA A 45 1.41 7.84 7.82
N ALA A 46 1.35 7.58 9.12
CA ALA A 46 0.22 6.87 9.73
C ALA A 46 -1.11 7.63 9.61
N ASP A 47 -1.01 8.94 9.51
CA ASP A 47 -2.04 9.96 9.34
C ASP A 47 -2.16 10.45 7.89
N ALA A 48 -1.55 9.78 6.90
CA ALA A 48 -1.58 10.22 5.49
C ALA A 48 -3.00 10.33 4.90
N LEU A 49 -3.99 9.64 5.48
CA LEU A 49 -5.40 9.76 5.09
C LEU A 49 -6.13 10.94 5.77
N ASP A 50 -5.57 11.48 6.86
CA ASP A 50 -6.05 12.68 7.54
C ASP A 50 -5.41 13.93 6.92
N ASP A 51 -5.60 14.10 5.60
CA ASP A 51 -5.08 15.22 4.82
C ASP A 51 -6.24 15.86 4.04
N PHE A 52 -6.53 17.12 4.36
CA PHE A 52 -7.65 17.85 3.73
C PHE A 52 -7.42 18.08 2.23
N GLU A 53 -6.17 18.23 1.79
CA GLU A 53 -5.85 18.37 0.39
C GLU A 53 -5.88 17.01 -0.34
N LEU A 54 -5.72 15.88 0.37
CA LEU A 54 -6.01 14.56 -0.19
C LEU A 54 -7.51 14.39 -0.44
N LEU A 55 -8.35 14.84 0.50
CA LEU A 55 -9.80 14.78 0.38
C LEU A 55 -10.30 15.55 -0.86
N ASP A 56 -9.77 16.75 -1.11
CA ASP A 56 -10.06 17.54 -2.31
C ASP A 56 -9.70 16.81 -3.62
N ASP A 57 -8.54 16.14 -3.65
CA ASP A 57 -8.12 15.36 -4.80
C ASP A 57 -8.99 14.10 -5.02
N LEU A 58 -9.52 13.50 -3.95
CA LEU A 58 -10.46 12.37 -4.01
C LEU A 58 -11.85 12.81 -4.48
N ASP A 59 -12.35 13.93 -3.99
CA ASP A 59 -13.62 14.53 -4.44
C ASP A 59 -13.57 14.86 -5.94
N SER A 60 -12.48 15.50 -6.37
CA SER A 60 -12.24 15.76 -7.80
C SER A 60 -12.21 14.46 -8.63
N LEU A 61 -11.62 13.38 -8.09
CA LEU A 61 -11.60 12.07 -8.76
C LEU A 61 -13.01 11.48 -8.91
N ASP A 62 -13.85 11.61 -7.89
CA ASP A 62 -15.26 11.17 -7.91
C ASP A 62 -16.10 11.98 -8.91
N GLU A 63 -15.75 13.26 -9.14
CA GLU A 63 -16.33 14.08 -10.22
C GLU A 63 -15.84 13.69 -11.63
N GLY A 64 -14.90 12.73 -11.74
CA GLY A 64 -14.38 12.21 -13.00
C GLY A 64 -13.05 12.82 -13.43
N GLU A 65 -12.39 13.63 -12.58
CA GLU A 65 -11.06 14.17 -12.86
C GLU A 65 -9.94 13.12 -12.65
N VAL A 66 -9.85 12.13 -13.52
CA VAL A 66 -8.84 11.06 -13.46
C VAL A 66 -7.38 11.56 -13.47
N GLN A 67 -7.14 12.80 -13.93
CA GLN A 67 -5.84 13.46 -13.85
C GLN A 67 -5.34 13.68 -12.41
N ARG A 68 -6.19 13.48 -11.39
CA ARG A 68 -5.85 13.61 -9.97
C ARG A 68 -5.10 12.40 -9.41
N LEU A 69 -5.23 11.23 -10.02
CA LEU A 69 -4.58 9.98 -9.57
C LEU A 69 -3.06 10.13 -9.31
N PRO A 70 -2.25 10.76 -10.19
CA PRO A 70 -0.84 10.94 -9.93
C PRO A 70 -0.53 11.90 -8.77
N ARG A 71 -1.43 12.85 -8.46
CA ARG A 71 -1.26 13.75 -7.32
C ARG A 71 -1.53 13.02 -6.01
N ILE A 72 -2.61 12.22 -5.96
CA ILE A 72 -2.94 11.33 -4.84
C ILE A 72 -1.75 10.42 -4.51
N LEU A 73 -1.20 9.71 -5.50
CA LEU A 73 -0.04 8.82 -5.27
C LEU A 73 1.17 9.57 -4.71
N ARG A 74 1.49 10.76 -5.22
CA ARG A 74 2.62 11.55 -4.72
C ARG A 74 2.41 12.04 -3.29
N ARG A 75 1.17 12.33 -2.90
CA ARG A 75 0.84 12.75 -1.54
C ARG A 75 0.98 11.59 -0.56
N LEU A 76 0.50 10.40 -0.94
CA LEU A 76 0.57 9.20 -0.10
C LEU A 76 1.99 8.62 -0.01
N LEU A 77 2.71 8.54 -1.13
CA LEU A 77 4.00 7.84 -1.22
C LEU A 77 5.21 8.77 -1.13
N GLY A 78 5.03 10.07 -1.33
CA GLY A 78 6.13 10.98 -1.56
C GLY A 78 6.81 10.79 -2.92
N LYS A 79 7.80 11.63 -3.23
CA LYS A 79 8.45 11.67 -4.55
C LYS A 79 9.26 10.42 -4.88
N GLU A 80 9.91 9.82 -3.89
CA GLU A 80 10.81 8.69 -4.10
C GLU A 80 10.02 7.42 -4.41
N SER A 81 9.06 7.06 -3.54
CA SER A 81 8.26 5.85 -3.70
C SER A 81 7.22 5.93 -4.82
N PHE A 82 6.82 7.14 -5.25
CA PHE A 82 5.93 7.33 -6.40
C PHE A 82 6.45 6.65 -7.68
N LYS A 83 7.74 6.81 -8.00
CA LYS A 83 8.32 6.20 -9.21
C LYS A 83 8.28 4.68 -9.11
N THR A 84 8.72 4.14 -7.98
CA THR A 84 8.70 2.69 -7.72
C THR A 84 7.30 2.11 -7.86
N ALA A 85 6.27 2.82 -7.40
CA ALA A 85 4.89 2.39 -7.54
C ALA A 85 4.37 2.42 -8.99
N LEU A 86 4.80 3.39 -9.80
CA LEU A 86 4.48 3.34 -11.23
C LEU A 86 5.20 2.20 -11.95
N GLU A 87 6.45 1.90 -11.58
CA GLU A 87 7.18 0.77 -12.17
C GLU A 87 6.55 -0.59 -11.81
N SER A 88 5.97 -0.75 -10.62
CA SER A 88 5.34 -2.01 -10.21
C SER A 88 4.09 -2.37 -11.03
N VAL A 89 3.46 -1.39 -11.68
CA VAL A 89 2.27 -1.58 -12.52
C VAL A 89 2.53 -1.23 -13.99
N ARG A 90 3.80 -1.03 -14.37
CA ARG A 90 4.18 -0.73 -15.75
C ARG A 90 4.09 -1.99 -16.60
N ASP A 91 3.37 -1.88 -17.71
CA ASP A 91 3.28 -2.95 -18.68
C ASP A 91 4.64 -3.19 -19.36
N PRO A 92 5.17 -4.43 -19.34
CA PRO A 92 6.52 -4.72 -19.84
C PRO A 92 6.60 -4.72 -21.38
N GLU A 93 5.47 -4.88 -22.09
CA GLU A 93 5.46 -4.92 -23.56
C GLU A 93 5.43 -3.51 -24.16
N THR A 94 4.61 -2.64 -23.60
CA THR A 94 4.38 -1.27 -24.06
C THR A 94 5.24 -0.24 -23.33
N GLY A 95 5.75 -0.59 -22.15
CA GLY A 95 6.51 0.31 -21.27
C GLY A 95 5.67 1.43 -20.66
N ARG A 96 4.33 1.33 -20.67
CA ARG A 96 3.42 2.37 -20.19
C ARG A 96 2.65 1.91 -18.94
N VAL A 97 2.21 2.86 -18.14
CA VAL A 97 1.20 2.62 -17.09
C VAL A 97 -0.13 3.06 -17.67
N SER A 98 -1.09 2.15 -17.74
CA SER A 98 -2.46 2.48 -18.16
C SER A 98 -3.19 3.27 -17.06
N VAL A 99 -4.23 4.01 -17.45
CA VAL A 99 -5.08 4.72 -16.46
C VAL A 99 -5.72 3.73 -15.49
N GLU A 100 -6.15 2.58 -15.99
CA GLU A 100 -6.74 1.49 -15.22
C GLU A 100 -5.75 0.96 -14.17
N ALA A 101 -4.53 0.59 -14.56
CA ALA A 101 -3.51 0.09 -13.65
C ALA A 101 -3.10 1.15 -12.60
N GLY A 102 -3.03 2.42 -13.00
CA GLY A 102 -2.79 3.52 -12.05
C GLY A 102 -3.94 3.74 -11.07
N SER A 103 -5.19 3.54 -11.51
CA SER A 103 -6.38 3.62 -10.66
C SER A 103 -6.44 2.46 -9.66
N GLU A 104 -6.19 1.23 -10.11
CA GLU A 104 -6.13 0.06 -9.23
C GLU A 104 -5.07 0.22 -8.14
N LEU A 105 -3.86 0.68 -8.52
CA LEU A 105 -2.79 0.97 -7.58
C LEU A 105 -3.22 1.96 -6.49
N VAL A 106 -3.93 3.03 -6.84
CA VAL A 106 -4.44 4.03 -5.89
C VAL A 106 -5.47 3.39 -4.95
N GLN A 107 -6.42 2.62 -5.49
CA GLN A 107 -7.47 1.97 -4.71
C GLN A 107 -6.88 0.98 -3.71
N ASP A 108 -5.96 0.12 -4.16
CA ASP A 108 -5.31 -0.86 -3.29
C ASP A 108 -4.49 -0.18 -2.20
N LEU A 109 -3.81 0.93 -2.53
CA LEU A 109 -3.06 1.70 -1.55
C LEU A 109 -3.95 2.32 -0.47
N ILE A 110 -5.05 2.96 -0.87
CA ILE A 110 -6.01 3.55 0.07
C ILE A 110 -6.63 2.45 0.93
N LYS A 111 -6.97 1.30 0.35
CA LYS A 111 -7.55 0.16 1.05
C LYS A 111 -6.62 -0.41 2.12
N GLU A 112 -5.33 -0.54 1.83
CA GLU A 112 -4.34 -0.99 2.82
C GLU A 112 -4.06 0.07 3.90
N LEU A 113 -4.23 1.34 3.58
CA LEU A 113 -4.06 2.46 4.53
C LEU A 113 -5.29 2.69 5.41
N ALA A 114 -6.48 2.39 4.90
CA ALA A 114 -7.74 2.61 5.59
C ALA A 114 -7.77 1.85 6.92
N PRO A 115 -8.27 2.46 8.01
CA PRO A 115 -8.50 1.73 9.24
C PRO A 115 -9.61 0.70 8.97
N ASN A 116 -9.21 -0.56 8.71
CA ASN A 116 -10.14 -1.68 8.71
C ASN A 116 -10.89 -1.66 10.05
N SER A 117 -12.23 -1.48 10.00
CA SER A 117 -13.11 -1.52 11.18
C SER A 117 -13.15 -2.90 11.79
#